data_AF-A0A950IJ42-F1
#
_entry.id   AF-A0A950IJ42-F1
#
_cell.length_a   1.000
_cell.length_b   1.000
_cell.length_c   1.000
_cell.angle_alpha   90.00
_cell.angle_beta   90.00
_cell.angle_gamma   90.00
#
_symmetry.space_group_name_H-M   'P 1'
#
loop_
_entity.id
_entity.type
_entity.pdbx_description
1 polymer ?
#
loop_
_entity_poly.entity_id
_entity_poly.type
_entity_poly.pdbx_seq_one_letter_code
_entity_poly.pdbx_strand_id
1 'polypeptide(L)' 'MMVFKTVEEALKCGYQVWDRTSTGYLVRTRTPNGWALALVELRGSRI' A
#
# COMPACT_ATOMS: atom_id res chain seq x y z
N MET A 1 -2.67 -0.82 11.08
CA MET A 1 -2.55 -1.21 9.67
C MET A 1 -2.46 0.07 8.85
N MET A 2 -1.38 0.29 8.09
CA MET A 2 -1.25 1.48 7.24
C MET A 2 -2.05 1.27 5.96
N VAL A 3 -2.91 2.25 5.64
CA VAL A 3 -3.70 2.26 4.41
C VAL A 3 -3.46 3.60 3.71
N PHE A 4 -2.95 3.56 2.50
CA PHE A 4 -2.77 4.71 1.63
C PHE A 4 -4.04 4.96 0.82
N LYS A 5 -4.34 6.23 0.54
CA LYS A 5 -5.52 6.58 -0.28
C LYS A 5 -5.23 6.46 -1.78
N THR A 6 -3.96 6.64 -2.17
CA THR A 6 -3.53 6.50 -3.57
C THR A 6 -2.20 5.76 -3.66
N VAL A 7 -1.92 5.22 -4.84
CA VAL A 7 -0.63 4.57 -5.12
C VAL A 7 0.50 5.59 -5.06
N GLU A 8 0.29 6.81 -5.55
CA GLU A 8 1.31 7.87 -5.53
C GLU A 8 1.77 8.23 -4.11
N GLU A 9 0.85 8.25 -3.15
CA GLU A 9 1.18 8.48 -1.73
C GLU A 9 2.11 7.38 -1.21
N ALA A 10 1.77 6.11 -1.48
CA ALA A 10 2.59 4.97 -1.11
C ALA A 10 4.01 5.05 -1.74
N LEU A 11 4.08 5.37 -3.04
CA LEU A 11 5.36 5.50 -3.76
C LEU A 11 6.24 6.62 -3.18
N LYS A 12 5.65 7.77 -2.82
CA LYS A 12 6.38 8.88 -2.16
C LYS A 12 6.92 8.48 -0.78
N CYS A 13 6.24 7.58 -0.07
CA CYS A 13 6.72 7.02 1.19
C CYS A 13 7.76 5.89 1.02
N GLY A 14 8.23 5.63 -0.20
CA GLY A 14 9.24 4.60 -0.47
C GLY A 14 8.67 3.18 -0.51
N TYR A 15 7.34 3.03 -0.62
CA TYR A 15 6.72 1.75 -0.91
C TYR A 15 6.74 1.46 -2.41
N GLN A 16 6.61 0.19 -2.75
CA GLN A 16 6.55 -0.33 -4.11
C GLN A 16 5.33 -1.24 -4.22
N VAL A 17 4.66 -1.23 -5.37
CA VAL A 17 3.54 -2.15 -5.62
C VAL A 17 4.09 -3.58 -5.63
N TRP A 18 3.52 -4.43 -4.77
CA TRP A 18 3.77 -5.87 -4.77
C TRP A 18 2.71 -6.55 -5.61
N ASP A 19 1.44 -6.37 -5.23
CA ASP A 19 0.32 -7.14 -5.77
C ASP A 19 -0.91 -6.26 -5.99
N ARG A 20 -1.85 -6.77 -6.77
CA ARG A 20 -3.16 -6.18 -6.96
C ARG A 20 -4.20 -6.98 -6.17
N THR A 21 -5.07 -6.27 -5.46
CA THR A 21 -6.19 -6.87 -4.74
C THR A 21 -7.50 -6.56 -5.45
N SER A 22 -8.62 -7.13 -4.97
CA SER A 22 -9.96 -6.82 -5.49
C SER A 22 -10.39 -5.36 -5.28
N THR A 23 -9.76 -4.65 -4.34
CA THR A 23 -10.13 -3.29 -3.92
C THR A 23 -9.03 -2.24 -4.16
N GLY A 24 -7.82 -2.66 -4.52
CA GLY A 24 -6.71 -1.77 -4.83
C GLY A 24 -5.39 -2.52 -4.96
N TYR A 25 -4.39 -2.15 -4.15
CA TYR A 25 -3.04 -2.70 -4.25
C TYR A 25 -2.46 -3.07 -2.89
N LEU A 26 -1.66 -4.13 -2.86
CA LEU A 26 -0.74 -4.43 -1.78
C LEU A 26 0.62 -3.80 -2.13
N VAL A 27 1.13 -2.96 -1.24
CA VAL A 27 2.44 -2.32 -1.39
C VAL A 27 3.39 -2.79 -0.30
N ARG A 28 4.69 -2.78 -0.60
CA ARG A 28 5.76 -3.18 0.32
C ARG A 28 6.90 -2.17 0.36
N THR A 29 7.62 -2.10 1.46
CA THR A 29 8.94 -1.45 1.50
C THR A 29 9.94 -2.25 2.32
N ARG A 30 11.22 -2.14 1.97
CA ARG A 30 12.29 -2.90 2.63
C ARG A 30 12.62 -2.22 3.96
N THR A 31 12.73 -3.03 5.01
CA THR A 31 13.14 -2.59 6.34
C THR A 31 14.35 -3.42 6.81
N PRO A 32 15.11 -2.97 7.83
CA PRO A 32 16.19 -3.76 8.39
C PRO A 32 15.77 -5.17 8.84
N ASN A 33 14.51 -5.31 9.27
CA ASN A 33 13.97 -6.55 9.82
C ASN A 33 13.08 -7.33 8.83
N GLY A 34 13.04 -6.95 7.55
CA GLY A 34 12.24 -7.64 6.54
C GLY A 34 11.45 -6.72 5.62
N TRP A 35 10.17 -7.00 5.45
CA TRP A 35 9.26 -6.23 4.58
C TRP A 35 8.12 -5.66 5.41
N ALA A 36 7.89 -4.35 5.31
CA ALA A 36 6.65 -3.74 5.77
C ALA A 36 5.63 -3.79 4.63
N LEU A 37 4.38 -4.11 4.96
CA LEU A 37 3.27 -4.21 4.02
C LEU A 37 2.21 -3.14 4.36
N ALA A 38 1.61 -2.57 3.33
CA ALA A 38 0.48 -1.65 3.45
C ALA A 38 -0.52 -1.87 2.29
N LEU A 39 -1.77 -1.46 2.49
CA LEU A 39 -2.78 -1.49 1.43
C LEU A 39 -2.97 -0.11 0.83
N VAL A 40 -3.27 -0.07 -0.46
CA VAL A 40 -3.84 1.09 -1.14
C VAL A 40 -5.27 0.71 -1.50
N GLU A 41 -6.27 1.44 -1.00
CA GLU A 41 -7.67 1.21 -1.34
C GLU A 41 -8.14 2.23 -2.38
N LEU A 42 -8.48 1.77 -3.58
CA LEU A 42 -8.93 2.64 -4.67
C LEU A 42 -10.44 2.91 -4.63
N ARG A 43 -11.20 1.98 -4.04
CA ARG A 43 -12.62 2.19 -3.77
C ARG A 43 -12.70 2.73 -2.36
N GLY A 44 -12.99 4.03 -2.22
CA GLY A 44 -13.16 4.66 -0.91
C GLY A 44 -14.05 3.78 -0.05
N SER A 45 -13.48 3.21 1.01
CA SER A 45 -14.23 2.42 1.98
C SER A 45 -15.30 3.32 2.54
N ARG A 46 -16.55 3.05 2.13
CA ARG A 46 -17.71 3.70 2.71
C ARG A 46 -17.87 3.05 4.09
N ILE A 47 -17.17 3.61 5.06
CA ILE A 47 -17.47 3.39 6.48
C ILE A 47 -18.87 3.90 6.80
#